data_AF-A0A0G4MMV1-F1
#
_entry.id   AF-A0A0G4MMV1-F1
#
_cell.length_a   1.000
_cell.length_b   1.000
_cell.length_c   1.000
_cell.angle_alpha   90.00
_cell.angle_beta   90.00
_cell.angle_gamma   90.00
#
_symmetry.space_group_name_H-M   'P 1'
#
loop_
_entity.id
_entity.type
_entity.pdbx_description
1 polymer ?
#
loop_
_entity_poly.entity_id
_entity_poly.type
_entity_poly.pdbx_seq_one_letter_code
_entity_poly.pdbx_strand_id
1 'polypeptide(L)'
;MIKFNCAKQFMMLCKAARFSDYDRQCRIMATDSPKEQKRLAKLTVNFTEARWDEVKSQVVEAGNLAKFNQNIHLQRKLLATGDRILCEAASRDRVWGIGYTAKHAMSQRKHWGENRLGKALMAVRTRHREAEEEQRRVERPWEYEVSRVTGT
;
A
#
# COMPACT_ATOMS: atom_id res chain seq x y z
N MET A 1 -2.88 0.34 22.41
CA MET A 1 -2.50 0.13 21.01
C MET A 1 -3.77 -0.11 20.20
N ILE A 2 -4.02 0.67 19.13
CA ILE A 2 -5.21 0.50 18.28
C ILE A 2 -4.99 -0.70 17.34
N LYS A 3 -5.94 -1.62 17.28
CA LYS A 3 -5.92 -2.76 16.36
C LYS A 3 -6.87 -2.53 15.20
N PHE A 4 -6.42 -2.85 14.00
CA PHE A 4 -7.23 -2.84 12.79
C PHE A 4 -7.41 -4.26 12.30
N ASN A 5 -8.64 -4.61 11.92
CA ASN A 5 -8.92 -5.95 11.44
C ASN A 5 -8.43 -6.19 10.00
N CYS A 6 -8.25 -5.12 9.23
CA CYS A 6 -7.67 -5.15 7.90
C CYS A 6 -7.12 -3.77 7.51
N ALA A 7 -6.29 -3.74 6.47
CA ALA A 7 -5.72 -2.50 5.93
C ALA A 7 -6.81 -1.50 5.48
N LYS A 8 -7.99 -1.98 5.10
CA LYS A 8 -9.10 -1.10 4.71
C LYS A 8 -9.65 -0.32 5.89
N GLN A 9 -9.80 -0.94 7.06
CA GLN A 9 -10.28 -0.25 8.27
C GLN A 9 -9.37 0.92 8.62
N PHE A 10 -8.04 0.69 8.58
CA PHE A 10 -7.04 1.73 8.77
C PHE A 10 -7.19 2.88 7.76
N MET A 11 -7.22 2.57 6.46
CA MET A 11 -7.33 3.59 5.41
C MET A 11 -8.61 4.42 5.55
N MET A 12 -9.72 3.76 5.88
CA MET A 12 -11.02 4.41 6.04
C MET A 12 -11.08 5.27 7.31
N LEU A 13 -10.45 4.83 8.41
CA LEU A 13 -10.28 5.63 9.63
C LEU A 13 -9.47 6.90 9.33
N CYS A 14 -8.30 6.76 8.68
CA CYS A 14 -7.46 7.91 8.31
C CYS A 14 -8.20 8.91 7.42
N LYS A 15 -9.02 8.43 6.49
CA LYS A 15 -9.88 9.28 5.67
C LYS A 15 -10.83 10.10 6.55
N ALA A 16 -11.59 9.46 7.45
CA ALA A 16 -12.51 10.17 8.34
C ALA A 16 -11.77 11.16 9.27
N ALA A 17 -10.61 10.76 9.78
CA ALA A 17 -9.76 11.60 10.64
C ALA A 17 -9.25 12.86 9.90
N ARG A 18 -8.89 12.76 8.62
CA ARG A 18 -8.42 13.93 7.82
C ARG A 18 -9.46 15.06 7.76
N PHE A 19 -10.74 14.72 7.91
CA PHE A 19 -11.86 15.67 7.86
C PHE A 19 -12.53 15.88 9.23
N SER A 20 -11.87 15.46 10.31
CA SER A 20 -12.36 15.59 11.69
C SER A 20 -13.75 14.96 11.92
N ASP A 21 -14.09 13.92 11.16
CA ASP A 21 -15.37 13.22 11.29
C ASP A 21 -15.26 12.12 12.35
N TYR A 22 -15.41 12.49 13.62
CA TYR A 22 -15.29 11.56 14.74
C TYR A 22 -16.39 10.49 14.75
N ASP A 23 -17.60 10.81 14.32
CA ASP A 23 -18.70 9.83 14.25
C ASP A 23 -18.37 8.73 13.22
N ARG A 24 -17.86 9.07 12.04
CA ARG A 24 -17.43 8.05 11.06
C ARG A 24 -16.23 7.26 11.55
N GLN A 25 -15.28 7.89 12.24
CA GLN A 25 -14.17 7.17 12.86
C GLN A 25 -14.67 6.08 13.82
N CYS A 26 -15.58 6.42 14.74
CA CYS A 26 -16.18 5.47 15.67
C CYS A 26 -16.92 4.33 14.94
N ARG A 27 -17.76 4.66 13.96
CA ARG A 27 -18.53 3.65 13.21
C ARG A 27 -17.65 2.72 12.37
N ILE A 28 -16.59 3.24 11.77
CA ILE A 28 -15.62 2.45 10.99
C ILE A 28 -14.86 1.47 11.91
N MET A 29 -14.51 1.90 13.12
CA MET A 29 -13.85 1.03 14.11
C MET A 29 -14.80 -0.01 14.71
N ALA A 30 -16.09 0.28 14.77
CA ALA A 30 -17.10 -0.62 15.33
C ALA A 30 -17.52 -1.77 14.39
N THR A 31 -17.09 -1.78 13.12
CA THR A 31 -17.48 -2.82 12.15
C THR A 31 -16.29 -3.59 11.62
N ASP A 32 -16.46 -4.91 11.55
CA ASP A 32 -15.47 -5.80 10.97
C ASP A 32 -15.59 -5.94 9.45
N SER A 33 -16.67 -5.47 8.84
CA SER A 33 -16.92 -5.67 7.41
C SER A 33 -16.14 -4.66 6.56
N PRO A 34 -15.18 -5.10 5.71
CA PRO A 34 -14.44 -4.19 4.84
C PRO A 34 -15.36 -3.47 3.83
N LYS A 35 -16.49 -4.09 3.48
CA LYS A 35 -17.51 -3.46 2.62
C LYS A 35 -18.18 -2.30 3.36
N GLU A 36 -18.51 -2.49 4.62
CA GLU A 36 -19.18 -1.48 5.45
C GLU A 36 -18.24 -0.33 5.81
N GLN A 37 -16.98 -0.63 6.18
CA GLN A 37 -15.94 0.39 6.39
C GLN A 37 -15.81 1.32 5.18
N LYS A 38 -15.80 0.75 3.96
CA LYS A 38 -15.77 1.53 2.71
C LYS A 38 -17.03 2.36 2.52
N ARG A 39 -18.20 1.82 2.85
CA ARG A 39 -19.48 2.53 2.74
C ARG A 39 -19.51 3.74 3.67
N LEU A 40 -19.13 3.56 4.94
CA LEU A 40 -19.09 4.62 5.94
C LEU A 40 -18.12 5.74 5.56
N ALA A 41 -16.93 5.41 5.08
CA ALA A 41 -15.94 6.39 4.65
C ALA A 41 -16.32 7.18 3.38
N LYS A 42 -17.32 6.72 2.62
CA LYS A 42 -17.92 7.55 1.55
C LYS A 42 -18.83 8.64 2.12
N LEU A 43 -19.35 8.45 3.33
CA LEU A 43 -20.27 9.36 4.03
C LEU A 43 -19.53 10.28 5.00
N THR A 44 -18.22 10.46 4.82
CA THR A 44 -17.39 11.35 5.64
C THR A 44 -17.82 12.80 5.43
N VAL A 45 -18.17 13.49 6.51
CA VAL A 45 -18.54 14.90 6.46
C VAL A 45 -17.31 15.77 6.13
N ASN A 46 -17.55 16.93 5.52
CA ASN A 46 -16.50 17.88 5.08
C ASN A 46 -15.48 17.30 4.09
N PHE A 47 -15.73 16.11 3.53
CA PHE A 47 -14.86 15.47 2.58
C PHE A 47 -14.68 16.34 1.33
N THR A 48 -13.43 16.58 0.94
CA THR A 48 -13.08 17.12 -0.37
C THR A 48 -12.02 16.25 -1.01
N GLU A 49 -12.15 16.02 -2.32
CA GLU A 49 -11.19 15.19 -3.05
C GLU A 49 -9.79 15.80 -3.02
N ALA A 50 -9.66 17.12 -3.22
CA ALA A 50 -8.39 17.83 -3.18
C ALA A 50 -7.58 17.58 -1.88
N ARG A 51 -8.22 17.74 -0.71
CA ARG A 51 -7.55 17.55 0.59
C ARG A 51 -7.24 16.08 0.89
N TRP A 52 -8.00 15.16 0.30
CA TRP A 52 -7.71 13.74 0.41
C TRP A 52 -6.57 13.34 -0.52
N ASP A 53 -6.52 13.91 -1.71
CA ASP A 53 -5.53 13.62 -2.74
C ASP A 53 -4.10 13.95 -2.31
N GLU A 54 -3.93 14.96 -1.47
CA GLU A 54 -2.68 15.31 -0.78
C GLU A 54 -2.08 14.13 -0.01
N VAL A 55 -2.90 13.28 0.59
CA VAL A 55 -2.45 12.28 1.59
C VAL A 55 -2.81 10.84 1.24
N LYS A 56 -3.77 10.60 0.33
CA LYS A 56 -4.37 9.27 0.10
C LYS A 56 -3.34 8.20 -0.26
N SER A 57 -2.36 8.56 -1.09
CA SER A 57 -1.31 7.64 -1.52
C SER A 57 -0.44 7.19 -0.34
N GLN A 58 -0.04 8.14 0.52
CA GLN A 58 0.78 7.86 1.70
C GLN A 58 0.04 6.99 2.72
N VAL A 59 -1.25 7.27 2.94
CA VAL A 59 -2.10 6.45 3.82
C VAL A 59 -2.20 5.02 3.28
N VAL A 60 -2.44 4.85 1.98
CA VAL A 60 -2.56 3.51 1.39
C VAL A 60 -1.24 2.75 1.47
N GLU A 61 -0.11 3.42 1.23
CA GLU A 61 1.21 2.83 1.37
C GLU A 61 1.51 2.42 2.82
N ALA A 62 1.25 3.28 3.80
CA ALA A 62 1.44 2.98 5.22
C ALA A 62 0.57 1.79 5.67
N GLY A 63 -0.68 1.73 5.22
CA GLY A 63 -1.58 0.61 5.51
C GLY A 63 -1.10 -0.70 4.89
N ASN A 64 -0.54 -0.66 3.68
CA ASN A 64 0.07 -1.83 3.07
C ASN A 64 1.36 -2.24 3.80
N LEU A 65 2.25 -1.29 4.11
CA LEU A 65 3.48 -1.57 4.86
C LEU A 65 3.18 -2.28 6.18
N ALA A 66 2.23 -1.75 6.97
CA ALA A 66 1.81 -2.38 8.21
C ALA A 66 1.26 -3.81 7.99
N LYS A 67 0.43 -4.01 6.94
CA LYS A 67 -0.09 -5.32 6.57
C LYS A 67 1.02 -6.33 6.26
N PHE A 68 2.02 -5.93 5.47
CA PHE A 68 3.12 -6.82 5.08
C PHE A 68 4.10 -7.07 6.22
N ASN A 69 4.39 -6.07 7.07
CA ASN A 69 5.16 -6.24 8.31
C ASN A 69 4.51 -7.24 9.28
N GLN A 70 3.19 -7.22 9.41
CA GLN A 70 2.47 -8.12 10.31
C GLN A 70 2.31 -9.54 9.74
N ASN A 71 2.49 -9.75 8.43
CA ASN A 71 2.19 -11.01 7.77
C ASN A 71 3.38 -11.47 6.90
N ILE A 72 4.33 -12.18 7.52
CA ILE A 72 5.57 -12.64 6.87
C ILE A 72 5.33 -13.44 5.58
N HIS A 73 4.26 -14.24 5.51
CA HIS A 73 3.91 -14.97 4.30
C HIS A 73 3.52 -14.05 3.14
N LEU A 74 2.76 -12.99 3.43
CA LEU A 74 2.40 -11.99 2.43
C LEU A 74 3.61 -11.16 2.02
N GLN A 75 4.50 -10.82 2.95
CA GLN A 75 5.76 -10.13 2.66
C GLN A 75 6.61 -10.95 1.68
N ARG A 76 6.81 -12.24 1.94
CA ARG A 76 7.52 -13.15 1.03
C ARG A 76 6.89 -13.20 -0.36
N LYS A 77 5.56 -13.28 -0.44
CA LYS A 77 4.83 -13.22 -1.72
C LYS A 77 5.08 -11.90 -2.46
N LEU A 78 5.11 -10.77 -1.74
CA LEU A 78 5.40 -9.47 -2.34
C LEU A 78 6.84 -9.40 -2.86
N LEU A 79 7.82 -9.86 -2.09
CA LEU A 79 9.23 -9.89 -2.51
C LEU A 79 9.45 -10.80 -3.72
N ALA A 80 8.80 -11.96 -3.75
CA ALA A 80 8.84 -12.93 -4.86
C ALA A 80 8.31 -12.37 -6.19
N THR A 81 7.63 -11.21 -6.18
CA THR A 81 7.25 -10.54 -7.43
C THR A 81 8.45 -10.04 -8.23
N GLY A 82 9.65 -9.98 -7.62
CA GLY A 82 10.87 -9.54 -8.28
C GLY A 82 10.76 -8.09 -8.72
N ASP A 83 11.22 -7.77 -9.92
CA ASP A 83 11.16 -6.40 -10.46
C ASP A 83 9.94 -6.18 -11.36
N ARG A 84 8.97 -7.10 -11.33
CA ARG A 84 7.72 -6.97 -12.09
C ARG A 84 6.95 -5.73 -11.63
N ILE A 85 6.30 -5.07 -12.59
CA ILE A 85 5.34 -4.00 -12.33
C ILE A 85 4.06 -4.63 -11.81
N LEU A 86 3.66 -4.23 -10.61
CA LEU A 86 2.38 -4.63 -10.03
C LEU A 86 1.31 -3.65 -10.48
N CYS A 87 0.16 -4.17 -10.92
CA CYS A 87 -0.96 -3.34 -11.33
C CYS A 87 -2.30 -3.94 -10.92
N GLU A 88 -3.21 -3.06 -10.49
CA GLU A 88 -4.59 -3.43 -10.18
C GLU A 88 -5.43 -3.31 -11.46
N ALA A 89 -5.85 -4.45 -12.01
CA ALA A 89 -6.60 -4.55 -13.25
C ALA A 89 -8.11 -4.21 -13.09
N ALA A 90 -8.39 -3.06 -12.48
CA ALA A 90 -9.72 -2.55 -12.25
C ALA A 90 -10.17 -1.69 -13.45
N SER A 91 -11.11 -2.20 -14.25
CA SER A 91 -11.58 -1.53 -15.49
C SER A 91 -12.29 -0.19 -15.27
N ARG A 92 -12.78 0.07 -14.06
CA ARG A 92 -13.52 1.31 -13.71
C ARG A 92 -12.74 2.25 -12.80
N ASP A 93 -11.50 1.91 -12.46
CA ASP A 93 -10.68 2.71 -11.55
C ASP A 93 -9.36 3.07 -12.25
N ARG A 94 -9.25 4.33 -12.68
CA ARG A 94 -8.03 4.86 -13.31
C ARG A 94 -7.09 5.56 -12.34
N VAL A 95 -7.44 5.65 -11.04
CA VAL A 95 -6.59 6.30 -10.04
C VAL A 95 -5.81 5.24 -9.27
N TRP A 96 -6.52 4.30 -8.66
CA TRP A 96 -5.88 3.20 -7.94
C TRP A 96 -5.48 2.05 -8.86
N GLY A 97 -6.25 1.83 -9.92
CA GLY A 97 -5.99 0.82 -10.93
C GLY A 97 -5.50 1.37 -12.27
N ILE A 98 -5.34 0.46 -13.23
CA ILE A 98 -4.92 0.78 -14.59
C ILE A 98 -6.08 1.13 -15.53
N GLY A 99 -7.34 1.03 -15.09
CA GLY A 99 -8.50 1.33 -15.94
C GLY A 99 -8.84 0.26 -16.97
N TYR A 100 -8.20 -0.91 -16.93
CA TYR A 100 -8.46 -2.02 -17.84
C TYR A 100 -8.49 -3.36 -17.10
N THR A 101 -9.26 -4.32 -17.63
CA THR A 101 -9.20 -5.72 -17.18
C THR A 101 -7.84 -6.35 -17.50
N ALA A 102 -7.46 -7.42 -16.81
CA ALA A 102 -6.19 -8.11 -17.04
C ALA A 102 -6.01 -8.55 -18.52
N LYS A 103 -7.11 -9.00 -19.16
CA LYS A 103 -7.13 -9.41 -20.57
C LYS A 103 -6.69 -8.29 -21.53
N HIS A 104 -7.05 -7.05 -21.25
CA HIS A 104 -6.79 -5.89 -22.11
C HIS A 104 -5.67 -4.97 -21.59
N ALA A 105 -5.09 -5.30 -20.44
CA ALA A 105 -4.10 -4.48 -19.77
C ALA A 105 -2.91 -4.19 -20.71
N MET A 106 -2.27 -5.22 -21.24
CA MET A 106 -1.04 -5.04 -22.03
C MET A 106 -1.27 -4.35 -23.37
N SER A 107 -2.40 -4.63 -24.05
CA SER A 107 -2.76 -3.93 -25.30
C SER A 107 -3.04 -2.44 -25.09
N GLN A 108 -3.41 -2.03 -23.87
CA GLN A 108 -3.76 -0.66 -23.51
C GLN A 108 -2.70 0.02 -22.63
N ARG A 109 -1.47 -0.51 -22.61
CA ARG A 109 -0.39 -0.04 -21.72
C ARG A 109 -0.15 1.47 -21.78
N LYS A 110 -0.23 2.07 -22.97
CA LYS A 110 -0.05 3.52 -23.17
C LYS A 110 -1.16 4.36 -22.53
N HIS A 111 -2.32 3.77 -22.27
CA HIS A 111 -3.52 4.44 -21.74
C HIS A 111 -3.83 4.07 -20.29
N TRP A 112 -2.91 3.36 -19.61
CA TRP A 112 -3.12 2.99 -18.23
C TRP A 112 -3.41 4.20 -17.35
N GLY A 113 -4.33 3.99 -16.41
CA GLY A 113 -4.52 4.87 -15.28
C GLY A 113 -3.27 4.98 -14.40
N GLU A 114 -3.38 5.75 -13.33
CA GLU A 114 -2.27 6.10 -12.47
C GLU A 114 -1.65 4.92 -11.71
N ASN A 115 -2.39 3.81 -11.56
CA ASN A 115 -1.95 2.59 -10.88
C ASN A 115 -1.38 2.85 -9.47
N ARG A 116 -2.01 3.75 -8.69
CA ARG A 116 -1.49 4.15 -7.38
C ARG A 116 -1.35 2.97 -6.40
N LEU A 117 -2.24 1.97 -6.47
CA LEU A 117 -2.12 0.79 -5.60
C LEU A 117 -0.89 -0.04 -5.97
N GLY A 118 -0.66 -0.27 -7.26
CA GLY A 118 0.54 -0.96 -7.74
C GLY A 118 1.82 -0.24 -7.33
N LYS A 119 1.86 1.09 -7.49
CA LYS A 119 2.98 1.94 -7.02
C LYS A 119 3.23 1.81 -5.53
N ALA A 120 2.18 1.86 -4.70
CA ALA A 120 2.29 1.69 -3.26
C ALA A 120 2.85 0.30 -2.88
N LEU A 121 2.38 -0.77 -3.53
CA LEU A 121 2.91 -2.12 -3.28
C LEU A 121 4.38 -2.26 -3.67
N MET A 122 4.80 -1.64 -4.78
CA MET A 122 6.20 -1.63 -5.20
C MET A 122 7.08 -0.82 -4.25
N ALA A 123 6.60 0.32 -3.75
CA ALA A 123 7.31 1.10 -2.71
C ALA A 123 7.49 0.30 -1.42
N VAL A 124 6.44 -0.40 -0.97
CA VAL A 124 6.51 -1.31 0.19
C VAL A 124 7.50 -2.45 -0.05
N ARG A 125 7.51 -3.04 -1.27
CA ARG A 125 8.49 -4.07 -1.66
C ARG A 125 9.92 -3.54 -1.56
N THR A 126 10.19 -2.33 -2.05
CA THR A 126 11.51 -1.69 -1.96
C THR A 126 11.95 -1.52 -0.49
N ARG A 127 11.08 -0.98 0.37
CA ARG A 127 11.40 -0.83 1.80
C ARG A 127 11.74 -2.14 2.49
N HIS A 128 11.02 -3.22 2.16
CA HIS A 128 11.35 -4.53 2.72
C HIS A 128 12.69 -5.07 2.22
N ARG A 129 13.05 -4.84 0.95
CA ARG A 129 14.37 -5.22 0.42
C ARG A 129 15.49 -4.45 1.10
N GLU A 130 15.33 -3.13 1.25
CA GLU A 130 16.30 -2.29 1.95
C GLU A 130 16.48 -2.75 3.41
N ALA A 131 15.39 -3.10 4.09
CA ALA A 131 15.46 -3.63 5.44
C ALA A 131 16.15 -5.01 5.52
N GLU A 132 15.88 -5.93 4.58
CA GLU A 132 16.56 -7.23 4.51
C GLU A 132 18.06 -7.10 4.18
N GLU A 133 18.42 -6.13 3.32
CA GLU A 133 19.81 -5.84 2.98
C GLU A 133 20.55 -5.21 4.17
N GLU A 134 19.93 -4.24 4.86
CA GLU A 134 20.49 -3.63 6.05
C GLU A 134 20.68 -4.66 7.17
N GLN A 135 19.69 -5.51 7.42
CA GLN A 135 19.81 -6.63 8.36
C GLN A 135 20.97 -7.55 7.98
N ARG A 136 21.11 -7.90 6.70
CA ARG A 136 22.23 -8.73 6.21
C ARG A 136 23.58 -8.06 6.42
N ARG A 137 23.69 -6.75 6.15
CA ARG A 137 24.91 -5.96 6.38
C ARG A 137 25.31 -5.96 7.84
N VAL A 138 24.35 -5.81 8.73
CA VAL A 138 24.55 -5.83 10.18
C VAL A 138 24.93 -7.22 10.69
N GLU A 139 24.26 -8.27 10.20
CA GLU A 139 24.50 -9.66 10.65
C GLU A 139 25.79 -10.27 10.07
N ARG A 140 26.21 -9.83 8.88
CA ARG A 140 27.34 -10.40 8.13
C ARG A 140 28.26 -9.30 7.60
N PRO A 141 28.82 -8.45 8.48
CA PRO A 141 29.62 -7.29 8.06
C PRO A 141 30.85 -7.68 7.23
N TRP A 142 31.42 -8.87 7.49
CA TRP A 142 32.60 -9.38 6.77
C TRP A 142 32.35 -9.63 5.28
N GLU A 143 31.12 -9.88 4.82
CA GLU A 143 30.83 -10.03 3.37
C GLU A 143 31.04 -8.72 2.60
N TYR A 144 30.83 -7.58 3.26
CA TYR A 144 30.95 -6.24 2.69
C TYR A 144 32.36 -5.67 2.87
N GLU A 145 33.12 -6.12 3.87
CA GLU A 145 34.53 -5.76 4.04
C GLU A 145 35.43 -6.51 3.05
N VAL A 146 35.21 -7.81 2.85
CA VAL A 146 36.00 -8.62 1.90
C VAL A 146 35.87 -8.11 0.47
N SER A 147 34.67 -7.66 0.05
CA SER A 147 34.43 -7.08 -1.27
C SER A 147 35.12 -5.73 -1.51
N ARG A 148 35.56 -5.01 -0.44
CA ARG A 148 36.41 -3.81 -0.55
C ARG A 148 37.90 -4.14 -0.62
N VAL A 149 38.32 -5.29 -0.08
CA VAL A 149 39.73 -5.72 -0.05
C VAL A 149 40.11 -6.46 -1.33
N THR A 150 39.18 -7.20 -1.96
CA THR A 150 39.43 -7.97 -3.18
C THR A 150 39.06 -7.21 -4.46
N GLY A 151 38.84 -5.90 -4.39
CA GLY A 151 38.63 -5.05 -5.56
C GLY A 151 39.94 -4.74 -6.28
N THR A 152 40.50 -5.74 -6.98
CA THR A 152 41.49 -5.60 -8.06
C THR A 152 40.97 -6.34 -9.29
#